data_AF-A0A5B7C8W7-F1
#
_entry.id   AF-A0A5B7C8W7-F1
#
_cell.length_a   1.000
_cell.length_b   1.000
_cell.length_c   1.000
_cell.angle_alpha   90.00
_cell.angle_beta   90.00
_cell.angle_gamma   90.00
#
_symmetry.space_group_name_H-M   'P 1'
#
loop_
_entity.id
_entity.type
_entity.pdbx_description
1 polymer ?
#
loop_
_entity_poly.entity_id
_entity_poly.type
_entity_poly.pdbx_seq_one_letter_code
_entity_poly.pdbx_strand_id
1 'polypeptide(L)'
;TKSSITMGLHVIMLVQFIITILASQPSAATTPIAKPGCKDRCGDVIIPYPFGMTKGCYLDDYFLITCDDSFYPPIPFLMKSQINVTKISLQGQLHILQFIARDCYDQLGRSVYNNQPWLKLSKFTI
;
A
#
# COMPACT_ATOMS: atom_id res chain seq x y z
N THR A 1 15.58 -6.66 -63.11
CA THR A 1 15.03 -7.68 -62.18
C THR A 1 15.80 -7.76 -60.86
N LYS A 2 17.14 -7.80 -60.84
CA LYS A 2 17.97 -7.90 -59.60
C LYS A 2 17.81 -6.76 -58.57
N SER A 3 17.61 -5.52 -59.04
CA SER A 3 17.43 -4.33 -58.18
C SER A 3 16.05 -4.28 -57.48
N SER A 4 14.99 -4.70 -58.19
CA SER A 4 13.61 -4.75 -57.65
C SER A 4 13.46 -5.78 -56.51
N ILE A 5 14.17 -6.91 -56.63
CA ILE A 5 14.22 -7.97 -55.60
C ILE A 5 14.96 -7.48 -54.34
N THR A 6 16.02 -6.69 -54.51
CA THR A 6 16.81 -6.15 -53.40
C THR A 6 16.04 -5.09 -52.62
N MET A 7 15.29 -4.21 -53.32
CA MET A 7 14.38 -3.25 -52.71
C MET A 7 13.24 -3.93 -51.93
N GLY A 8 12.64 -4.98 -52.50
CA GLY A 8 11.60 -5.77 -51.83
C GLY A 8 12.11 -6.43 -50.54
N LEU A 9 13.34 -6.96 -50.55
CA LEU A 9 13.94 -7.58 -49.38
C LEU A 9 14.19 -6.55 -48.25
N HIS A 10 14.68 -5.36 -48.57
CA HIS A 10 14.87 -4.29 -47.58
C HIS A 10 13.55 -3.82 -46.96
N VAL A 11 12.49 -3.70 -47.76
CA VAL A 11 11.15 -3.35 -47.24
C VAL A 11 10.62 -4.43 -46.31
N ILE A 12 10.78 -5.71 -46.65
CA ILE A 12 10.35 -6.82 -45.79
C ILE A 12 11.13 -6.83 -44.45
N MET A 13 12.44 -6.59 -44.49
CA MET A 13 13.27 -6.51 -43.28
C MET A 13 12.84 -5.35 -42.37
N LEU A 14 12.52 -4.18 -42.93
CA LEU A 14 12.02 -3.03 -42.17
C LEU A 14 10.65 -3.30 -41.55
N VAL A 15 9.75 -3.96 -42.28
CA VAL A 15 8.42 -4.32 -41.79
C VAL A 15 8.52 -5.32 -40.63
N GLN A 16 9.39 -6.33 -40.73
CA GLN A 16 9.62 -7.29 -39.64
C GLN A 16 10.18 -6.61 -38.38
N PHE A 17 11.10 -5.65 -38.55
CA PHE A 17 11.66 -4.89 -37.44
C PHE A 17 10.58 -4.06 -36.72
N ILE A 18 9.70 -3.39 -37.46
CA ILE A 18 8.57 -2.61 -36.90
C ILE A 18 7.60 -3.51 -36.13
N ILE A 19 7.29 -4.71 -36.66
CA ILE A 19 6.40 -5.67 -35.99
C ILE A 19 6.97 -6.13 -34.64
N THR A 20 8.29 -6.38 -34.55
CA THR A 20 8.93 -6.79 -33.29
C THR A 20 8.89 -5.70 -32.21
N ILE A 21 8.95 -4.42 -32.60
CA ILE A 21 8.89 -3.30 -31.66
C ILE A 21 7.46 -3.16 -31.11
N LEU A 22 6.44 -3.30 -31.96
CA LEU A 22 5.03 -3.21 -31.56
C LEU A 22 4.59 -4.36 -30.64
N ALA A 23 5.24 -5.53 -30.71
CA ALA A 23 4.92 -6.68 -29.87
C ALA A 23 5.53 -6.60 -28.46
N SER A 24 6.45 -5.67 -28.20
CA SER A 24 7.09 -5.48 -26.89
C SER A 24 6.22 -4.63 -25.95
N GLN A 25 5.08 -5.17 -25.51
CA GLN A 25 4.36 -4.57 -24.39
C GLN A 25 5.02 -5.03 -23.08
N PRO A 26 5.54 -4.12 -22.23
CA PRO A 26 5.89 -4.50 -20.87
C PRO A 26 4.60 -4.89 -20.16
N SER A 27 4.39 -6.20 -19.99
CA SER A 27 3.38 -6.68 -19.06
C SER A 27 3.84 -6.22 -17.68
N ALA A 28 3.11 -5.27 -17.09
CA ALA A 28 3.25 -4.97 -15.68
C ALA A 28 2.81 -6.22 -14.92
N ALA A 29 3.75 -7.13 -14.68
CA ALA A 29 3.55 -8.22 -13.76
C ALA A 29 3.36 -7.57 -12.39
N THR A 30 2.10 -7.45 -11.95
CA THR A 30 1.78 -7.06 -10.58
C THR A 30 2.35 -8.14 -9.68
N THR A 31 3.55 -7.93 -9.16
CA THR A 31 4.11 -8.78 -8.10
C THR A 31 3.09 -8.81 -6.97
N PRO A 32 2.62 -10.00 -6.53
CA PRO A 32 1.64 -10.07 -5.45
C PRO A 32 2.23 -9.43 -4.20
N ILE A 33 1.60 -8.33 -3.77
CA ILE A 33 2.04 -7.52 -2.62
C ILE A 33 1.56 -8.16 -1.31
N ALA A 34 0.38 -8.77 -1.34
CA ALA A 34 -0.15 -9.62 -0.27
C ALA A 34 0.17 -11.10 -0.54
N LYS A 35 0.01 -11.92 0.51
CA LYS A 35 0.10 -13.38 0.39
C LYS A 35 -0.92 -13.89 -0.64
N PRO A 36 -0.60 -14.87 -1.50
CA PRO A 36 -1.54 -15.40 -2.49
C PRO A 36 -2.87 -15.83 -1.87
N GLY A 37 -3.99 -15.40 -2.47
CA GLY A 37 -5.34 -15.66 -1.96
C GLY A 37 -5.83 -14.68 -0.88
N CYS A 38 -5.04 -13.68 -0.51
CA CYS A 38 -5.40 -12.67 0.48
C CYS A 38 -5.79 -11.35 -0.16
N LYS A 39 -6.77 -10.65 0.45
CA LYS A 39 -7.13 -9.29 0.06
C LYS A 39 -6.01 -8.33 0.49
N ASP A 40 -5.64 -7.44 -0.42
CA ASP A 40 -4.46 -6.57 -0.32
C ASP A 40 -4.81 -5.10 -0.07
N ARG A 41 -6.09 -4.75 0.14
CA ARG A 41 -6.53 -3.37 0.35
C ARG A 41 -7.66 -3.23 1.36
N CYS A 42 -7.62 -2.15 2.13
CA CYS A 42 -8.72 -1.62 2.94
C CYS A 42 -8.85 -0.13 2.65
N GLY A 43 -9.98 0.27 2.03
CA GLY A 43 -10.11 1.61 1.44
C GLY A 43 -8.96 1.91 0.48
N ASP A 44 -8.25 3.00 0.75
CA ASP A 44 -7.12 3.47 -0.06
C ASP A 44 -5.76 2.89 0.38
N VAL A 45 -5.72 2.11 1.45
CA VAL A 45 -4.47 1.57 2.00
C VAL A 45 -4.18 0.19 1.43
N ILE A 46 -2.99 0.04 0.84
CA ILE A 46 -2.42 -1.24 0.42
C ILE A 46 -1.85 -1.97 1.63
N ILE A 47 -2.13 -3.27 1.73
CA ILE A 47 -1.80 -4.16 2.83
C ILE A 47 -0.87 -5.26 2.31
N PRO A 48 0.47 -5.02 2.35
CA PRO A 48 1.46 -6.02 1.98
C PRO A 48 1.64 -7.08 3.06
N TYR A 49 2.03 -8.29 2.66
CA TYR A 49 2.59 -9.26 3.61
C TYR A 49 3.85 -8.64 4.25
N PRO A 50 4.07 -8.72 5.58
CA PRO A 50 3.47 -9.61 6.58
C PRO A 50 2.11 -9.19 7.16
N PHE A 51 1.53 -8.07 6.74
CA PHE A 51 0.21 -7.60 7.19
C PHE A 51 -0.92 -8.31 6.44
N GLY A 52 -2.10 -8.36 7.07
CA GLY A 52 -3.28 -8.96 6.47
C GLY A 52 -4.54 -8.78 7.31
N MET A 53 -5.71 -8.99 6.70
CA MET A 53 -7.01 -8.77 7.35
C MET A 53 -7.68 -10.04 7.86
N THR A 54 -7.29 -11.21 7.33
CA THR A 54 -7.92 -12.49 7.63
C THR A 54 -6.91 -13.51 8.13
N LYS A 55 -7.39 -14.51 8.88
CA LYS A 55 -6.54 -15.57 9.43
C LYS A 55 -5.75 -16.25 8.31
N GLY A 56 -4.44 -16.38 8.51
CA GLY A 56 -3.53 -16.95 7.52
C GLY A 56 -3.02 -15.97 6.47
N CYS A 57 -3.48 -14.71 6.48
CA CYS A 57 -3.00 -13.64 5.60
C CYS A 57 -2.05 -12.64 6.28
N TYR A 58 -1.97 -12.66 7.60
CA TYR A 58 -0.96 -11.94 8.38
C TYR A 58 0.05 -12.93 8.99
N LEU A 59 1.26 -12.46 9.32
CA LEU A 59 2.31 -13.27 9.94
C LEU A 59 1.94 -13.73 11.36
N ASP A 60 1.44 -12.80 12.19
CA ASP A 60 0.89 -13.07 13.53
C ASP A 60 -0.08 -11.94 13.93
N ASP A 61 -0.65 -12.04 15.13
CA ASP A 61 -1.69 -11.11 15.61
C ASP A 61 -1.24 -9.63 15.64
N TYR A 62 0.05 -9.33 15.73
CA TYR A 62 0.55 -7.95 15.69
C TYR A 62 0.52 -7.34 14.29
N PHE A 63 0.41 -8.17 13.24
CA PHE A 63 0.31 -7.77 11.84
C PHE A 63 -1.13 -7.78 11.30
N LEU A 64 -2.11 -8.07 12.17
CA LEU A 64 -3.52 -7.95 11.80
C LEU A 64 -3.86 -6.49 11.46
N ILE A 65 -4.54 -6.29 10.35
CA ILE A 65 -5.24 -5.05 10.01
C ILE A 65 -6.74 -5.30 10.10
N THR A 66 -7.42 -4.59 10.99
CA THR A 66 -8.89 -4.61 11.06
C THR A 66 -9.42 -3.51 10.14
N CYS A 67 -10.21 -3.89 9.14
CA CYS A 67 -10.86 -2.93 8.24
C CYS A 67 -12.25 -2.61 8.80
N ASP A 68 -12.52 -1.35 9.10
CA ASP A 68 -13.86 -0.89 9.50
C ASP A 68 -14.63 -0.42 8.26
N ASP A 69 -15.53 -1.29 7.81
CA ASP A 69 -16.40 -1.05 6.66
C ASP A 69 -17.61 -0.14 7.01
N SER A 70 -17.75 0.34 8.25
CA SER A 70 -18.79 1.30 8.63
C SER A 70 -18.54 2.71 8.08
N PHE A 71 -17.33 2.97 7.59
CA PHE A 71 -16.90 4.23 6.99
C PHE A 71 -16.80 4.12 5.45
N TYR A 72 -16.89 5.26 4.77
CA TYR A 72 -16.71 5.34 3.33
C TYR A 72 -15.64 6.39 2.95
N PRO A 73 -14.48 5.99 2.41
CA PRO A 73 -14.02 4.60 2.23
C PRO A 73 -13.75 3.89 3.58
N PRO A 74 -13.67 2.54 3.61
CA PRO A 74 -13.33 1.78 4.81
C PRO A 74 -12.00 2.21 5.44
N ILE A 75 -11.93 2.24 6.77
CA ILE A 75 -10.75 2.72 7.50
C ILE A 75 -10.00 1.52 8.12
N PRO A 76 -8.69 1.37 7.85
CA PRO A 76 -7.88 0.33 8.46
C PRO A 76 -7.35 0.73 9.84
N PHE A 77 -7.38 -0.22 10.76
CA PHE A 77 -6.85 -0.12 12.11
C PHE A 77 -5.83 -1.22 12.38
N LEU A 78 -4.79 -0.90 13.13
CA LEU A 78 -3.79 -1.88 13.55
C LEU A 78 -4.38 -2.78 14.64
N MET A 79 -4.27 -4.10 14.48
CA MET A 79 -4.81 -5.11 15.40
C MET A 79 -6.30 -4.84 15.69
N LYS A 80 -6.77 -5.13 16.90
CA LYS A 80 -8.10 -4.74 17.40
C LYS A 80 -8.00 -3.44 18.23
N SER A 81 -7.32 -2.43 17.70
CA SER A 81 -7.10 -1.13 18.39
C SER A 81 -7.78 0.03 17.67
N GLN A 82 -7.64 1.24 18.21
CA GLN A 82 -8.08 2.49 17.55
C GLN A 82 -6.95 3.20 16.78
N ILE A 83 -5.83 2.52 16.53
CA ILE A 83 -4.69 3.08 15.81
C ILE A 83 -5.00 3.03 14.31
N ASN A 84 -5.39 4.16 13.74
CA ASN A 84 -5.66 4.30 12.31
C ASN A 84 -4.35 4.18 11.51
N VAL A 85 -4.33 3.28 10.53
CA VAL A 85 -3.20 3.06 9.62
C VAL A 85 -3.43 3.87 8.35
N THR A 86 -2.53 4.79 8.03
CA THR A 86 -2.68 5.64 6.83
C THR A 86 -1.91 5.11 5.63
N LYS A 87 -0.84 4.34 5.87
CA LYS A 87 -0.03 3.72 4.83
C LYS A 87 0.80 2.58 5.39
N ILE A 88 1.02 1.55 4.58
CA ILE A 88 2.02 0.52 4.84
C ILE A 88 3.03 0.55 3.68
N SER A 89 4.31 0.74 3.99
CA SER A 89 5.35 0.71 2.96
C SER A 89 5.70 -0.73 2.59
N LEU A 90 6.18 -0.95 1.36
CA LEU A 90 6.69 -2.26 0.93
C LEU A 90 7.94 -2.68 1.71
N GLN A 91 8.61 -1.73 2.36
CA GLN A 91 9.75 -1.97 3.25
C GLN A 91 9.31 -2.34 4.68
N GLY A 92 8.00 -2.46 4.95
CA GLY A 92 7.46 -2.87 6.25
C GLY A 92 7.30 -1.73 7.26
N GLN A 93 7.28 -0.47 6.82
CA GLN A 93 7.04 0.68 7.69
C GLN A 93 5.54 0.95 7.81
N LEU A 94 5.06 1.11 9.04
CA LEU A 94 3.66 1.39 9.34
C LEU A 94 3.50 2.88 9.64
N HIS A 95 2.72 3.58 8.81
CA HIS A 95 2.34 4.96 9.06
C HIS A 95 0.98 4.97 9.74
N ILE A 96 0.89 5.67 10.87
CA ILE A 96 -0.30 5.71 11.70
C ILE A 96 -0.68 7.15 12.03
N LEU A 97 -1.95 7.35 12.35
CA LEU A 97 -2.43 8.61 12.91
C LEU A 97 -2.40 8.51 14.44
N GLN A 98 -1.63 9.39 15.08
CA GLN A 98 -1.58 9.51 16.53
C GLN A 98 -2.36 10.74 17.00
N PHE A 99 -2.96 10.66 18.18
CA PHE A 99 -3.55 11.82 18.84
C PHE A 99 -2.47 12.84 19.22
N ILE A 100 -2.79 14.13 19.10
CA ILE A 100 -1.90 15.23 19.47
C ILE A 100 -2.16 15.61 20.92
N ALA A 101 -1.08 15.72 21.72
CA ALA A 101 -1.14 16.20 23.10
C ALA A 101 -1.70 17.63 23.17
N ARG A 102 -2.50 17.93 24.19
CA ARG A 102 -3.08 19.26 24.40
C ARG A 102 -3.03 19.66 25.85
N ASP A 103 -2.81 20.94 26.08
CA ASP A 103 -2.92 21.56 27.40
C ASP A 103 -3.68 22.88 27.24
N CYS A 104 -4.80 23.02 27.94
CA CYS A 104 -5.78 24.08 27.74
C CYS A 104 -5.98 24.84 29.06
N TYR A 105 -5.89 26.17 28.97
CA TYR A 105 -5.96 27.08 30.11
C TYR A 105 -7.14 28.06 29.96
N ASP A 106 -7.73 28.48 31.07
CA ASP A 106 -8.74 29.55 31.09
C ASP A 106 -8.12 30.95 31.06
N GLN A 107 -8.96 32.00 31.05
CA GLN A 107 -8.52 33.39 31.07
C GLN A 107 -7.72 33.78 32.34
N LEU A 108 -7.85 33.00 33.42
CA LEU A 108 -7.13 33.20 34.68
C LEU A 108 -5.85 32.35 34.74
N GLY A 109 -5.49 31.63 33.68
CA GLY A 109 -4.30 30.78 33.61
C GLY A 109 -4.44 29.43 34.31
N ARG A 110 -5.66 28.99 34.64
CA ARG A 110 -5.91 27.70 35.29
C ARG A 110 -6.05 26.61 34.23
N SER A 111 -5.43 25.45 34.45
CA SER A 111 -5.61 24.27 33.59
C SER A 111 -7.07 23.81 33.63
N VAL A 112 -7.71 23.80 32.46
CA VAL A 112 -9.11 23.36 32.26
C VAL A 112 -9.15 21.94 31.73
N TYR A 113 -8.23 21.61 30.82
CA TYR A 113 -8.21 20.33 30.15
C TYR A 113 -6.82 20.05 29.64
N ASN A 114 -6.33 18.84 29.87
CA ASN A 114 -5.14 18.34 29.20
C ASN A 114 -5.39 16.94 28.66
N ASN A 115 -4.63 16.56 27.63
CA ASN A 115 -4.49 15.18 27.23
C ASN A 115 -3.02 14.88 26.93
N GLN A 116 -2.60 13.69 27.32
CA GLN A 116 -1.27 13.15 27.04
C GLN A 116 -1.44 11.78 26.36
N PRO A 117 -1.35 11.73 25.02
CA PRO A 117 -1.48 10.48 24.29
C PRO A 117 -0.20 9.65 24.43
N TRP A 118 -0.37 8.35 24.62
CA TRP A 118 0.72 7.38 24.64
C TRP A 118 0.52 6.35 23.54
N LEU A 119 1.61 5.82 23.00
CA LEU A 119 1.62 4.74 22.03
C LEU A 119 2.66 3.72 22.46
N LYS A 120 2.23 2.47 22.62
CA LYS A 120 3.10 1.36 22.94
C LYS A 120 2.89 0.25 21.91
N LEU A 121 3.91 0.02 21.09
CA LEU A 121 3.92 -1.08 20.13
C LEU A 121 4.97 -2.09 20.55
N SER A 122 4.55 -3.29 20.90
CA SER A 122 5.46 -4.33 21.42
C SER A 122 6.45 -4.83 20.37
N LYS A 123 6.05 -4.75 19.09
CA LYS A 123 6.79 -5.33 17.95
C LYS A 123 7.34 -4.29 16.98
N PHE A 124 6.76 -3.09 16.96
CA PHE A 124 7.17 -2.02 16.07
C PHE A 124 8.00 -1.01 16.85
N THR A 125 9.18 -0.68 16.33
CA THR A 125 9.97 0.44 16.86
C THR A 125 9.36 1.73 16.31
N ILE A 126 9.18 2.73 17.19
CA ILE A 126 8.64 4.06 16.87
C ILE A 126 9.81 5.01 16.66
#